data_AF-A0A1G6XE49-F1
#
_entry.id   AF-A0A1G6XE49-F1
#
_cell.length_a   1.000
_cell.length_b   1.000
_cell.length_c   1.000
_cell.angle_alpha   90.00
_cell.angle_beta   90.00
_cell.angle_gamma   90.00
#
_symmetry.space_group_name_H-M   'P 1'
#
loop_
_entity.id
_entity.type
_entity.pdbx_description
1 polymer ?
#
loop_
_entity_poly.entity_id
_entity_poly.type
_entity_poly.pdbx_seq_one_letter_code
_entity_poly.pdbx_strand_id
1 'polypeptide(L)'
;MVEALYGVARWVAFLGFALVVGSAFFTVACWPAGAAHRVVRALLWGGWGVLLAATLASLALYGPYVLAAPLGDALSPALLSETAATPQGTALLTRVLLLCLAAGFVKVLLARAAPLGQIGRRRAALGVLAGAAALAATWSAVTHSAARSDGALALPLDMAHLVAMGVWLGGVVVLVGVVLAVRDPEVMRAALPPFSKAALISVAVLAVTGLYTGWRQVETLPALVSTGYGELLLLKVSLVAAIVGIAVAARSWVGKHLRAPVAAGDRKRPRGPGRSETGRFRAWVAAEAGIGLVVLAVTSVLVNFEPAHVAYARAQAERAFAEQAGLVKPASANAPVAEAPVSVQLPFDGAIGATGQGVVSVVVTPAKVGANTFHIGVFTLQGTPRSVTGMLGEMSLSGGTAPPVPLTIAYGGPGHYIAENVTLPTAGQWQLKLILRVAKDNAAGVTSVITVR
;
A
#
# COMPACT_ATOMS: atom_id res chain seq x y z
N MET A 1 17.16 -13.25 -2.26
CA MET A 1 17.53 -12.73 -0.92
C MET A 1 17.30 -11.22 -0.79
N VAL A 2 17.93 -10.38 -1.64
CA VAL A 2 17.77 -8.91 -1.61
C VAL A 2 16.30 -8.48 -1.70
N GLU A 3 15.53 -9.06 -2.61
CA GLU A 3 14.08 -8.82 -2.74
C GLU A 3 13.30 -9.06 -1.43
N ALA A 4 13.53 -10.22 -0.79
CA ALA A 4 12.89 -10.55 0.48
C ALA A 4 13.26 -9.55 1.58
N LEU A 5 14.54 -9.19 1.68
CA LEU A 5 15.02 -8.21 2.66
C LEU A 5 14.42 -6.81 2.42
N TYR A 6 14.31 -6.39 1.16
CA TYR A 6 13.69 -5.12 0.80
C TYR A 6 12.19 -5.12 1.13
N GLY A 7 11.48 -6.22 0.84
CA GLY A 7 10.09 -6.43 1.25
C GLY A 7 9.89 -6.35 2.77
N VAL A 8 10.76 -7.03 3.55
CA VAL A 8 10.75 -6.99 5.01
C VAL A 8 11.01 -5.56 5.52
N ALA A 9 11.99 -4.85 4.96
CA ALA A 9 12.28 -3.47 5.35
C ALA A 9 11.07 -2.57 5.14
N ARG A 10 10.36 -2.69 4.01
CA ARG A 10 9.12 -1.95 3.76
C ARG A 10 8.02 -2.28 4.78
N TRP A 11 7.83 -3.56 5.10
CA TRP A 11 6.83 -3.98 6.10
C TRP A 11 7.15 -3.45 7.50
N VAL A 12 8.41 -3.56 7.93
CA VAL A 12 8.90 -3.01 9.20
C VAL A 12 8.76 -1.49 9.25
N ALA A 13 8.92 -0.79 8.12
CA ALA A 13 8.70 0.65 8.06
C ALA A 13 7.23 1.02 8.38
N PHE A 14 6.24 0.27 7.87
CA PHE A 14 4.83 0.50 8.22
C PHE A 14 4.55 0.26 9.71
N LEU A 15 5.18 -0.74 10.32
CA LEU A 15 5.08 -0.97 11.77
C LEU A 15 5.68 0.19 12.57
N GLY A 16 6.88 0.65 12.20
CA GLY A 16 7.51 1.81 12.84
C GLY A 16 6.68 3.08 12.69
N PHE A 17 6.11 3.32 11.51
CA PHE A 17 5.18 4.41 11.23
C PHE A 17 3.94 4.34 12.14
N ALA A 18 3.30 3.17 12.24
CA ALA A 18 2.14 3.01 13.11
C ALA A 18 2.49 3.30 14.58
N LEU A 19 3.60 2.74 15.08
CA LEU A 19 4.03 2.95 16.46
C LEU A 19 4.30 4.42 16.77
N VAL A 20 5.04 5.14 15.92
CA VAL A 20 5.39 6.56 16.17
C VAL A 20 4.16 7.45 16.08
N VAL A 21 3.33 7.30 15.04
CA VAL A 21 2.14 8.13 14.82
C VAL A 21 1.08 7.87 15.89
N GLY A 22 0.75 6.60 16.13
CA GLY A 22 -0.24 6.22 17.12
C GLY A 22 0.18 6.60 18.54
N SER A 23 1.44 6.40 18.92
CA SER A 23 1.92 6.79 20.26
C SER A 23 1.93 8.29 20.47
N ALA A 24 2.38 9.06 19.47
CA ALA A 24 2.37 10.51 19.52
C ALA A 24 0.94 11.07 19.60
N PHE A 25 0.04 10.59 18.73
CA PHE A 25 -1.37 11.00 18.71
C PHE A 25 -2.07 10.64 20.02
N PHE A 26 -1.89 9.42 20.52
CA PHE A 26 -2.50 8.95 21.76
C PHE A 26 -2.06 9.83 22.94
N THR A 27 -0.77 10.17 23.00
CA THR A 27 -0.22 11.04 24.05
C THR A 27 -0.90 12.41 24.05
N VAL A 28 -0.99 13.09 22.90
CA VAL A 28 -1.54 14.46 22.88
C VAL A 28 -3.07 14.53 22.92
N ALA A 29 -3.75 13.59 22.29
CA ALA A 29 -5.19 13.63 22.08
C ALA A 29 -5.99 12.81 23.11
N CYS A 30 -5.39 11.74 23.66
CA CYS A 30 -6.10 10.81 24.53
C CYS A 30 -5.59 10.85 25.98
N TRP A 31 -4.27 10.88 26.18
CA TRP A 31 -3.69 10.82 27.53
C TRP A 31 -2.38 11.63 27.67
N PRO A 32 -2.48 12.96 27.89
CA PRO A 32 -1.31 13.85 27.98
C PRO A 32 -0.34 13.51 29.12
N ALA A 33 -0.84 13.01 30.25
CA ALA A 33 -0.01 12.52 31.35
C ALA A 33 0.85 11.31 30.93
N GLY A 34 0.45 10.58 29.89
CA GLY A 34 1.23 9.50 29.30
C GLY A 34 2.58 9.93 28.74
N ALA A 35 2.81 11.23 28.50
CA ALA A 35 4.11 11.76 28.06
C ALA A 35 5.24 11.50 29.07
N ALA A 36 4.91 11.42 30.37
CA ALA A 36 5.85 11.07 31.42
C ALA A 36 6.05 9.54 31.57
N HIS A 37 5.20 8.73 30.98
CA HIS A 37 5.22 7.28 31.15
C HIS A 37 6.34 6.63 30.34
N ARG A 38 7.25 5.89 31.02
CA ARG A 38 8.44 5.29 30.41
C ARG A 38 8.14 4.39 29.20
N VAL A 39 7.07 3.59 29.27
CA VAL A 39 6.72 2.66 28.20
C VAL A 39 6.15 3.41 26.99
N VAL A 40 5.42 4.51 27.18
CA VAL A 40 4.91 5.34 26.08
C VAL A 40 6.09 5.99 25.35
N ARG A 41 7.06 6.51 26.10
CA ARG A 41 8.31 7.06 25.54
C ARG A 41 9.10 5.99 24.78
N ALA A 42 9.21 4.77 25.34
CA ALA A 42 9.90 3.66 24.69
C ALA A 42 9.21 3.22 23.39
N LEU A 43 7.88 3.13 23.37
CA LEU A 43 7.11 2.82 22.15
C LEU A 43 7.28 3.90 21.09
N LEU A 44 7.27 5.17 21.49
CA LEU A 44 7.41 6.30 20.58
C LEU A 44 8.82 6.35 19.98
N TRP A 45 9.88 6.34 20.81
CA TRP A 45 11.26 6.37 20.33
C TRP A 45 11.69 5.07 19.65
N GLY A 46 11.18 3.93 20.12
CA GLY A 46 11.37 2.64 19.48
C GLY A 46 10.73 2.61 18.09
N GLY A 47 9.48 3.06 17.96
CA GLY A 47 8.79 3.17 16.68
C GLY A 47 9.50 4.11 15.70
N TRP A 48 9.98 5.26 16.19
CA TRP A 48 10.80 6.18 15.41
C TRP A 48 12.12 5.52 14.94
N GLY A 49 12.82 4.83 15.83
CA GLY A 49 14.07 4.14 15.52
C GLY A 49 13.88 3.00 14.52
N VAL A 50 12.81 2.22 14.67
CA VAL A 50 12.42 1.15 13.73
C VAL A 50 12.12 1.73 12.35
N LEU A 51 11.34 2.81 12.28
CA LEU A 51 11.02 3.47 11.01
C LEU A 51 12.28 4.05 10.34
N LEU A 52 13.18 4.67 11.10
CA LEU A 52 14.45 5.18 10.57
C LEU A 52 15.33 4.05 10.04
N ALA A 53 15.56 2.99 10.83
CA ALA A 53 16.37 1.85 10.44
C ALA A 53 15.80 1.16 9.19
N ALA A 54 14.48 0.95 9.13
CA ALA A 54 13.81 0.38 7.97
C ALA A 54 13.91 1.27 6.72
N THR A 55 13.87 2.59 6.89
CA THR A 55 14.04 3.56 5.80
C THR A 55 15.47 3.54 5.26
N LEU A 56 16.46 3.51 6.13
CA LEU A 56 17.88 3.40 5.74
C LEU A 56 18.19 2.05 5.07
N ALA A 57 17.64 0.96 5.60
CA ALA A 57 17.74 -0.36 4.97
C ALA A 57 17.08 -0.36 3.58
N SER A 58 15.91 0.26 3.43
CA SER A 58 15.25 0.39 2.14
C SER A 58 16.09 1.18 1.13
N LEU A 59 16.77 2.24 1.59
CA LEU A 59 17.66 3.05 0.75
C LEU A 59 18.88 2.25 0.26
N ALA A 60 19.51 1.48 1.15
CA ALA A 60 20.65 0.62 0.80
C ALA A 60 20.26 -0.56 -0.10
N LEU A 61 19.08 -1.13 0.10
CA LEU A 61 18.63 -2.33 -0.62
C LEU A 61 17.99 -2.02 -1.98
N TYR A 62 17.57 -0.78 -2.24
CA TYR A 62 16.83 -0.44 -3.47
C TYR A 62 17.66 -0.62 -4.74
N GLY A 63 18.89 -0.09 -4.80
CA GLY A 63 19.78 -0.26 -5.95
C GLY A 63 20.03 -1.73 -6.30
N PRO A 64 20.48 -2.55 -5.34
CA PRO A 64 20.64 -3.99 -5.54
C PRO A 64 19.34 -4.71 -5.92
N TYR A 65 18.20 -4.27 -5.39
CA TYR A 65 16.89 -4.83 -5.74
C TYR A 65 16.53 -4.58 -7.21
N VAL A 66 16.70 -3.35 -7.70
CA VAL A 66 16.34 -2.98 -9.08
C VAL A 66 17.30 -3.58 -10.10
N LEU A 67 18.59 -3.60 -9.81
CA LEU A 67 19.63 -4.07 -10.72
C LEU A 67 19.95 -5.57 -10.58
N ALA A 68 19.23 -6.27 -9.68
CA ALA A 68 19.51 -7.66 -9.29
C ALA A 68 20.99 -7.90 -8.88
N ALA A 69 21.62 -6.89 -8.28
CA ALA A 69 23.01 -6.95 -7.81
C ALA A 69 23.10 -7.69 -6.46
N PRO A 70 24.28 -8.25 -6.10
CA PRO A 70 24.46 -8.97 -4.85
C PRO A 70 24.30 -8.05 -3.63
N LEU A 71 23.96 -8.65 -2.48
CA LEU A 71 23.76 -7.92 -1.22
C LEU A 71 25.01 -7.14 -0.76
N GLY A 72 26.21 -7.61 -1.13
CA GLY A 72 27.48 -6.94 -0.82
C GLY A 72 27.58 -5.52 -1.38
N ASP A 73 26.85 -5.22 -2.45
CA ASP A 73 26.90 -3.92 -3.12
C ASP A 73 25.93 -2.89 -2.53
N ALA A 74 25.15 -3.26 -1.50
CA ALA A 74 24.10 -2.41 -0.92
C ALA A 74 24.59 -1.06 -0.37
N LEU A 75 25.87 -0.96 -0.02
CA LEU A 75 26.49 0.29 0.45
C LEU A 75 27.50 0.86 -0.56
N SER A 76 27.50 0.38 -1.80
CA SER A 76 28.39 0.92 -2.83
C SER A 76 28.03 2.38 -3.16
N PRO A 77 29.02 3.31 -3.19
CA PRO A 77 28.74 4.71 -3.47
C PRO A 77 28.05 4.95 -4.81
N ALA A 78 28.40 4.14 -5.82
CA ALA A 78 27.79 4.20 -7.15
C ALA A 78 26.29 3.87 -7.10
N LEU A 79 25.90 2.73 -6.50
CA LEU A 79 24.48 2.34 -6.41
C LEU A 79 23.67 3.27 -5.51
N LEU A 80 24.28 3.81 -4.45
CA LEU A 80 23.63 4.80 -3.60
C LEU A 80 23.38 6.11 -4.34
N SER A 81 24.33 6.56 -5.16
CA SER A 81 24.18 7.75 -6.01
C SER A 81 23.08 7.55 -7.06
N GLU A 82 23.08 6.40 -7.74
CA GLU A 82 22.05 6.06 -8.72
C GLU A 82 20.67 5.96 -8.05
N THR A 83 20.59 5.30 -6.88
CA THR A 83 19.36 5.21 -6.08
C THR A 83 18.84 6.59 -5.71
N ALA A 84 19.70 7.48 -5.20
CA ALA A 84 19.34 8.83 -4.78
C ALA A 84 18.77 9.68 -5.93
N ALA A 85 19.19 9.43 -7.17
CA ALA A 85 18.69 10.09 -8.37
C ALA A 85 17.29 9.59 -8.80
N THR A 86 16.78 8.50 -8.22
CA THR A 86 15.45 7.97 -8.56
C THR A 86 14.33 8.64 -7.74
N PRO A 87 13.07 8.62 -8.24
CA PRO A 87 11.90 9.05 -7.45
C PRO A 87 11.75 8.30 -6.12
N GLN A 88 12.07 7.00 -6.10
CA GLN A 88 12.05 6.20 -4.86
C GLN A 88 13.14 6.65 -3.87
N GLY A 89 14.37 6.88 -4.34
CA GLY A 89 15.47 7.34 -3.49
C GLY A 89 15.23 8.73 -2.93
N THR A 90 14.76 9.68 -3.75
CA THR A 90 14.39 11.03 -3.27
C THR A 90 13.28 10.98 -2.21
N ALA A 91 12.29 10.09 -2.36
CA ALA A 91 11.24 9.91 -1.37
C ALA A 91 11.77 9.32 -0.04
N LEU A 92 12.70 8.36 -0.10
CA LEU A 92 13.36 7.79 1.08
C LEU A 92 14.25 8.82 1.79
N LEU A 93 15.04 9.60 1.06
CA LEU A 93 15.85 10.69 1.61
C LEU A 93 14.98 11.77 2.27
N THR A 94 13.87 12.14 1.62
CA THR A 94 12.87 13.05 2.18
C THR A 94 12.29 12.49 3.48
N ARG A 95 11.99 11.18 3.53
CA ARG A 95 11.53 10.52 4.76
C ARG A 95 12.58 10.59 5.88
N VAL A 96 13.86 10.38 5.58
CA VAL A 96 14.95 10.55 6.57
C VAL A 96 14.96 11.98 7.12
N LEU A 97 14.88 13.00 6.26
CA LEU A 97 14.80 14.39 6.69
C LEU A 97 13.57 14.65 7.58
N LEU A 98 12.40 14.17 7.16
CA LEU A 98 11.16 14.29 7.95
C LEU A 98 11.27 13.58 9.31
N LEU A 99 11.97 12.45 9.39
CA LEU A 99 12.21 11.75 10.65
C LEU A 99 13.15 12.51 11.58
N CYS A 100 14.17 13.19 11.06
CA CYS A 100 15.01 14.10 11.84
C CYS A 100 14.19 15.25 12.43
N LEU A 101 13.33 15.88 11.62
CA LEU A 101 12.42 16.92 12.07
C LEU A 101 11.40 16.38 13.10
N ALA A 102 10.86 15.19 12.86
CA ALA A 102 9.93 14.52 13.75
C ALA A 102 10.57 14.23 15.12
N ALA A 103 11.86 13.87 15.20
CA ALA A 103 12.55 13.67 16.47
C ALA A 103 12.57 14.96 17.32
N GLY A 104 12.85 16.12 16.70
CA GLY A 104 12.77 17.42 17.37
C GLY A 104 11.35 17.74 17.84
N PHE A 105 10.36 17.57 16.95
CA PHE A 105 8.94 17.76 17.27
C PHE A 105 8.47 16.87 18.43
N VAL A 106 8.86 15.60 18.43
CA VAL A 106 8.55 14.63 19.49
C VAL A 106 9.13 15.06 20.84
N LYS A 107 10.37 15.57 20.87
CA LYS A 107 10.98 16.07 22.12
C LYS A 107 10.15 17.23 22.70
N VAL A 108 9.75 18.18 21.85
CA VAL A 108 8.89 19.32 22.25
C VAL A 108 7.52 18.83 22.71
N LEU A 109 6.93 17.88 21.98
CA LEU A 109 5.65 17.27 22.31
C LEU A 109 5.69 16.61 23.69
N LEU A 110 6.68 15.75 23.97
CA LEU A 110 6.81 15.07 25.26
C LEU A 110 7.04 16.05 26.42
N ALA A 111 7.78 17.15 26.19
CA ALA A 111 8.01 18.17 27.20
C ALA A 111 6.77 19.03 27.49
N ARG A 112 5.92 19.26 26.48
CA ARG A 112 4.79 20.20 26.58
C ARG A 112 3.42 19.55 26.67
N ALA A 113 3.28 18.24 26.45
CA ALA A 113 1.97 17.60 26.38
C ALA A 113 1.14 17.76 27.66
N ALA A 114 1.73 17.53 28.84
CA ALA A 114 1.03 17.54 30.12
C ALA A 114 0.39 18.90 30.50
N PRO A 115 1.06 20.07 30.38
CA PRO A 115 0.47 21.36 30.76
C PRO A 115 -0.51 21.95 29.72
N LEU A 116 -0.73 21.33 28.55
CA LEU A 116 -1.58 21.92 27.52
C LEU A 116 -3.07 21.91 27.91
N GLY A 117 -3.70 23.08 27.84
CA GLY A 117 -5.15 23.21 27.80
C GLY A 117 -5.78 22.60 26.54
N GLN A 118 -7.11 22.55 26.47
CA GLN A 118 -7.85 21.83 25.41
C GLN A 118 -7.50 22.29 23.99
N ILE A 119 -7.36 23.60 23.75
CA ILE A 119 -6.99 24.17 22.44
C ILE A 119 -5.56 23.75 22.06
N GLY A 120 -4.63 23.81 23.02
CA GLY A 120 -3.25 23.39 22.82
C GLY A 120 -3.13 21.92 22.43
N ARG A 121 -3.90 21.04 23.08
CA ARG A 121 -3.97 19.61 22.73
C ARG A 121 -4.49 19.37 21.32
N ARG A 122 -5.53 20.09 20.90
CA ARG A 122 -6.06 20.00 19.53
C ARG A 122 -5.02 20.42 18.49
N ARG A 123 -4.32 21.54 18.72
CA ARG A 123 -3.24 21.99 17.84
C ARG A 123 -2.09 20.98 17.78
N ALA A 124 -1.69 20.41 18.91
CA ALA A 124 -0.65 19.37 18.94
C ALA A 124 -1.09 18.10 18.19
N ALA A 125 -2.33 17.66 18.35
CA ALA A 125 -2.89 16.54 17.60
C ALA A 125 -2.91 16.79 16.09
N LEU A 126 -3.31 17.99 15.66
CA LEU A 126 -3.24 18.39 14.26
C LEU A 126 -1.79 18.41 13.73
N GLY A 127 -0.83 18.87 14.54
CA GLY A 127 0.60 18.81 14.20
C GLY A 127 1.09 17.37 14.02
N VAL A 128 0.68 16.44 14.88
CA VAL A 128 0.98 15.00 14.71
C VAL A 128 0.37 14.46 13.42
N LEU A 129 -0.90 14.77 13.14
CA LEU A 129 -1.58 14.31 11.92
C LEU A 129 -0.95 14.89 10.65
N ALA A 130 -0.54 16.17 10.67
CA ALA A 130 0.17 16.80 9.56
C ALA A 130 1.55 16.17 9.33
N GLY A 131 2.31 15.89 10.39
CA GLY A 131 3.58 15.17 10.29
C GLY A 131 3.40 13.73 9.78
N ALA A 132 2.35 13.04 10.24
CA ALA A 132 2.00 11.72 9.74
C ALA A 132 1.62 11.74 8.26
N ALA A 133 0.87 12.74 7.81
CA ALA A 133 0.52 12.94 6.40
C ALA A 133 1.77 13.23 5.55
N ALA A 134 2.69 14.08 6.02
CA ALA A 134 3.96 14.34 5.33
C ALA A 134 4.81 13.07 5.17
N LEU A 135 4.89 12.24 6.22
CA LEU A 135 5.55 10.94 6.14
C LEU A 135 4.81 10.00 5.17
N ALA A 136 3.49 9.89 5.24
CA ALA A 136 2.67 9.06 4.35
C ALA A 136 2.87 9.44 2.87
N ALA A 137 2.94 10.74 2.57
CA ALA A 137 3.16 11.26 1.22
C ALA A 137 4.44 10.71 0.57
N THR A 138 5.47 10.35 1.34
CA THR A 138 6.69 9.74 0.78
C THR A 138 6.48 8.34 0.21
N TRP A 139 5.42 7.62 0.61
CA TRP A 139 5.01 6.39 -0.06
C TRP A 139 4.05 6.71 -1.21
N SER A 140 2.99 7.45 -0.90
CA SER A 140 1.88 7.74 -1.81
C SER A 140 2.31 8.50 -3.06
N ALA A 141 3.29 9.40 -2.94
CA ALA A 141 3.80 10.13 -4.08
C ALA A 141 4.54 9.22 -5.06
N VAL A 142 5.27 8.20 -4.60
CA VAL A 142 5.98 7.29 -5.51
C VAL A 142 5.00 6.36 -6.23
N THR A 143 3.99 5.86 -5.54
CA THR A 143 2.97 4.99 -6.13
C THR A 143 2.09 5.71 -7.15
N HIS A 144 1.70 6.95 -6.88
CA HIS A 144 0.78 7.70 -7.75
C HIS A 144 1.48 8.67 -8.73
N SER A 145 2.78 8.95 -8.60
CA SER A 145 3.53 9.71 -9.62
C SER A 145 3.81 8.88 -10.88
N ALA A 146 3.82 7.56 -10.77
CA ALA A 146 3.97 6.64 -11.90
C ALA A 146 2.68 6.48 -12.74
N ALA A 147 1.52 6.72 -12.12
CA ALA A 147 0.18 6.50 -12.71
C ALA A 147 -0.52 7.84 -12.97
N ARG A 148 -0.29 8.44 -14.14
CA ARG A 148 -0.76 9.80 -14.48
C ARG A 148 -2.30 9.99 -14.50
N SER A 149 -3.11 8.92 -14.40
CA SER A 149 -4.58 8.99 -14.38
C SER A 149 -5.26 8.60 -13.10
N ASP A 150 -4.51 8.38 -12.02
CA ASP A 150 -5.09 7.85 -10.80
C ASP A 150 -6.15 8.77 -10.17
N GLY A 151 -6.40 9.96 -10.73
CA GLY A 151 -7.40 10.91 -10.28
C GLY A 151 -6.88 11.69 -9.09
N ALA A 152 -7.25 12.96 -8.98
CA ALA A 152 -6.77 13.84 -7.92
C ALA A 152 -7.05 13.34 -6.48
N LEU A 153 -7.91 12.32 -6.33
CA LEU A 153 -8.30 11.73 -5.05
C LEU A 153 -7.45 10.54 -4.61
N ALA A 154 -6.73 9.84 -5.49
CA ALA A 154 -6.02 8.62 -5.09
C ALA A 154 -4.91 8.87 -4.07
N LEU A 155 -4.05 9.85 -4.35
CA LEU A 155 -2.97 10.26 -3.45
C LEU A 155 -3.48 10.68 -2.05
N PRO A 156 -4.45 11.61 -1.91
CA PRO A 156 -4.95 11.98 -0.59
C PRO A 156 -5.71 10.84 0.11
N LEU A 157 -6.38 9.95 -0.61
CA LEU A 157 -7.04 8.79 -0.02
C LEU A 157 -6.03 7.76 0.49
N ASP A 158 -4.94 7.51 -0.23
CA ASP A 158 -3.85 6.63 0.23
C ASP A 158 -3.15 7.21 1.46
N MET A 159 -2.84 8.52 1.45
CA MET A 159 -2.31 9.22 2.62
C MET A 159 -3.26 9.13 3.83
N ALA A 160 -4.56 9.35 3.61
CA ALA A 160 -5.57 9.23 4.66
C ALA A 160 -5.67 7.79 5.20
N HIS A 161 -5.55 6.78 4.33
CA HIS A 161 -5.51 5.37 4.70
C HIS A 161 -4.32 5.09 5.62
N LEU A 162 -3.11 5.50 5.23
CA LEU A 162 -1.90 5.30 6.04
C LEU A 162 -2.00 6.02 7.39
N VAL A 163 -2.40 7.29 7.41
CA VAL A 163 -2.56 8.05 8.67
C VAL A 163 -3.58 7.40 9.59
N ALA A 164 -4.74 6.99 9.06
CA ALA A 164 -5.77 6.29 9.83
C ALA A 164 -5.26 4.96 10.39
N MET A 165 -4.53 4.18 9.58
CA MET A 165 -3.89 2.93 10.00
C MET A 165 -2.90 3.19 11.15
N GLY A 166 -2.06 4.21 11.03
CA GLY A 166 -1.05 4.52 12.04
C GLY A 166 -1.65 5.01 13.36
N VAL A 167 -2.66 5.89 13.31
CA VAL A 167 -3.38 6.37 14.49
C VAL A 167 -4.08 5.22 15.23
N TRP A 168 -4.78 4.36 14.48
CA TRP A 168 -5.52 3.23 15.05
C TRP A 168 -4.59 2.16 15.60
N LEU A 169 -3.73 1.55 14.78
CA LEU A 169 -2.89 0.42 15.19
C LEU A 169 -1.91 0.81 16.29
N GLY A 170 -1.17 1.92 16.13
CA GLY A 170 -0.23 2.35 17.15
C GLY A 170 -0.91 2.78 18.45
N GLY A 171 -2.10 3.39 18.36
CA GLY A 171 -2.89 3.73 19.54
C GLY A 171 -3.41 2.49 20.28
N VAL A 172 -3.77 1.42 19.57
CA VAL A 172 -4.14 0.14 20.18
C VAL A 172 -2.96 -0.47 20.94
N VAL A 173 -1.74 -0.37 20.41
CA VAL A 173 -0.53 -0.83 21.11
C VAL A 173 -0.33 -0.10 22.44
N VAL A 174 -0.48 1.23 22.46
CA VAL A 174 -0.43 2.01 23.71
C VAL A 174 -1.57 1.65 24.65
N LEU A 175 -2.78 1.48 24.12
CA LEU A 175 -3.96 1.09 24.90
C LEU A 175 -3.75 -0.25 25.61
N VAL A 176 -3.36 -1.29 24.88
CA VAL A 176 -3.18 -2.66 25.40
C VAL A 176 -1.93 -2.78 26.26
N GLY A 177 -0.81 -2.19 25.81
CA GLY A 177 0.50 -2.31 26.43
C GLY A 177 0.69 -1.41 27.65
N VAL A 178 -0.10 -0.32 27.76
CA VAL A 178 0.03 0.65 28.85
C VAL A 178 -1.28 0.83 29.59
N VAL A 179 -2.30 1.44 28.97
CA VAL A 179 -3.51 1.88 29.69
C VAL A 179 -4.25 0.72 30.34
N LEU A 180 -4.51 -0.36 29.58
CA LEU A 180 -5.18 -1.56 30.09
C LEU A 180 -4.24 -2.46 30.91
N ALA A 181 -2.93 -2.28 30.78
CA ALA A 181 -1.93 -3.01 31.55
C ALA A 181 -1.78 -2.46 32.98
N VAL A 182 -1.85 -1.13 33.13
CA VAL A 182 -1.81 -0.44 34.43
C VAL A 182 -3.07 -0.75 35.27
N ARG A 183 -4.21 -1.02 34.62
CA ARG A 183 -5.50 -1.36 35.27
C ARG A 183 -5.99 -0.28 36.26
N ASP A 184 -5.64 0.97 36.00
CA ASP A 184 -6.11 2.13 36.77
C ASP A 184 -7.40 2.69 36.13
N PRO A 185 -8.54 2.66 36.85
CA PRO A 185 -9.81 3.18 36.34
C PRO A 185 -9.79 4.67 35.99
N GLU A 186 -8.93 5.49 36.63
CA GLU A 186 -8.84 6.93 36.32
C GLU A 186 -8.13 7.14 34.98
N VAL A 187 -7.00 6.47 34.79
CA VAL A 187 -6.28 6.45 33.50
C VAL A 187 -7.18 5.93 32.39
N MET A 188 -7.93 4.85 32.64
CA MET A 188 -8.86 4.29 31.67
C MET A 188 -9.97 5.26 31.28
N ARG A 189 -10.59 5.94 32.26
CA ARG A 189 -11.62 6.96 31.97
C ARG A 189 -11.09 8.15 31.20
N ALA A 190 -9.86 8.57 31.46
CA ALA A 190 -9.24 9.67 30.74
C ALA A 190 -8.93 9.27 29.27
N ALA A 191 -8.38 8.08 29.05
CA ALA A 191 -7.80 7.69 27.77
C ALA A 191 -8.76 6.93 26.82
N LEU A 192 -9.61 6.02 27.33
CA LEU A 192 -10.45 5.16 26.48
C LEU A 192 -11.52 5.93 25.69
N PRO A 193 -12.30 6.87 26.27
CA PRO A 193 -13.32 7.58 25.52
C PRO A 193 -12.81 8.40 24.32
N PRO A 194 -11.75 9.24 24.43
CA PRO A 194 -11.21 9.95 23.27
C PRO A 194 -10.56 8.99 22.26
N PHE A 195 -9.86 7.95 22.72
CA PHE A 195 -9.27 6.97 21.81
C PHE A 195 -10.32 6.16 21.05
N SER A 196 -11.39 5.72 21.71
CA SER A 196 -12.51 5.01 21.05
C SER A 196 -13.18 5.86 19.98
N LYS A 197 -13.23 7.19 20.13
CA LYS A 197 -13.69 8.09 19.07
C LYS A 197 -12.70 8.15 17.90
N ALA A 198 -11.40 8.28 18.18
CA ALA A 198 -10.36 8.32 17.15
C ALA A 198 -10.26 7.00 16.37
N ALA A 199 -10.35 5.86 17.06
CA ALA A 199 -10.36 4.53 16.48
C ALA A 199 -11.55 4.35 15.52
N LEU A 200 -12.76 4.76 15.92
CA LEU A 200 -13.93 4.70 15.05
C LEU A 200 -13.77 5.54 13.77
N ILE A 201 -13.27 6.77 13.90
CA ILE A 201 -12.99 7.64 12.74
C ILE A 201 -11.95 6.98 11.84
N SER A 202 -10.88 6.42 12.42
CA SER A 202 -9.82 5.76 11.67
C SER A 202 -10.35 4.54 10.91
N VAL A 203 -11.13 3.67 11.56
CA VAL A 203 -11.75 2.50 10.93
C VAL A 203 -12.71 2.92 9.81
N ALA A 204 -13.50 3.98 10.00
CA ALA A 204 -14.36 4.51 8.94
C ALA A 204 -13.54 5.02 7.73
N VAL A 205 -12.47 5.76 7.96
CA VAL A 205 -11.55 6.21 6.89
C VAL A 205 -10.93 5.02 6.18
N LEU A 206 -10.43 4.01 6.91
CA LEU A 206 -9.86 2.79 6.34
C LEU A 206 -10.87 2.00 5.50
N ALA A 207 -12.12 1.91 5.95
CA ALA A 207 -13.18 1.24 5.21
C ALA A 207 -13.50 1.97 3.90
N VAL A 208 -13.66 3.30 3.94
CA VAL A 208 -13.99 4.10 2.74
C VAL A 208 -12.84 4.07 1.73
N THR A 209 -11.61 4.31 2.18
CA THR A 209 -10.42 4.30 1.32
C THR A 209 -10.11 2.89 0.79
N GLY A 210 -10.32 1.84 1.61
CA GLY A 210 -10.20 0.45 1.21
C GLY A 210 -11.25 0.03 0.18
N LEU A 211 -12.49 0.50 0.32
CA LEU A 211 -13.55 0.25 -0.66
C LEU A 211 -13.26 0.94 -1.98
N TYR A 212 -12.78 2.19 -1.95
CA TYR A 212 -12.39 2.94 -3.14
C TYR A 212 -11.28 2.22 -3.91
N THR A 213 -10.22 1.80 -3.22
CA THR A 213 -9.09 1.09 -3.83
C THR A 213 -9.51 -0.28 -4.38
N GLY A 214 -10.25 -1.07 -3.59
CA GLY A 214 -10.75 -2.38 -4.02
C GLY A 214 -11.67 -2.31 -5.23
N TRP A 215 -12.57 -1.31 -5.29
CA TRP A 215 -13.43 -1.09 -6.44
C TRP A 215 -12.63 -0.85 -7.73
N ARG A 216 -11.62 0.03 -7.68
CA ARG A 216 -10.74 0.32 -8.81
C ARG A 216 -9.90 -0.88 -9.26
N GLN A 217 -9.46 -1.72 -8.33
CA GLN A 217 -8.56 -2.83 -8.64
C GLN A 217 -9.30 -4.06 -9.20
N VAL A 218 -10.59 -4.21 -8.88
CA VAL A 218 -11.40 -5.36 -9.27
C VAL A 218 -12.25 -5.09 -10.51
N GLU A 219 -12.90 -3.92 -10.58
CA GLU A 219 -13.84 -3.44 -11.61
C GLU A 219 -15.08 -4.33 -11.88
N THR A 220 -14.95 -5.66 -11.86
CA THR A 220 -16.00 -6.62 -12.22
C THR A 220 -16.13 -7.75 -11.18
N LEU A 221 -17.36 -8.25 -10.96
CA LEU A 221 -17.60 -9.34 -10.02
C LEU A 221 -16.87 -10.65 -10.38
N PRO A 222 -16.77 -11.07 -11.65
CA PRO A 222 -15.99 -12.25 -12.00
C PRO A 222 -14.51 -12.11 -11.62
N ALA A 223 -13.90 -10.94 -11.82
CA ALA A 223 -12.51 -10.71 -11.45
C ALA A 223 -12.27 -10.86 -9.92
N LEU A 224 -13.28 -10.58 -9.09
CA LEU A 224 -13.21 -10.74 -7.64
C LEU A 224 -13.08 -12.21 -7.19
N VAL A 225 -13.72 -13.13 -7.90
CA VAL A 225 -13.83 -14.54 -7.46
C VAL A 225 -12.99 -15.50 -8.29
N SER A 226 -12.41 -15.04 -9.40
CA SER A 226 -11.63 -15.88 -10.33
C SER A 226 -10.13 -15.53 -10.38
N THR A 227 -9.68 -14.59 -9.55
CA THR A 227 -8.28 -14.16 -9.51
C THR A 227 -7.69 -14.31 -8.11
N GLY A 228 -6.41 -14.65 -8.01
CA GLY A 228 -5.72 -14.74 -6.71
C GLY A 228 -5.69 -13.41 -5.95
N TYR A 229 -5.71 -12.28 -6.67
CA TYR A 229 -5.91 -10.95 -6.08
C TYR A 229 -7.26 -10.84 -5.37
N GLY A 230 -8.32 -11.25 -6.07
CA GLY A 230 -9.69 -11.21 -5.56
C GLY A 230 -9.89 -12.09 -4.32
N GLU A 231 -9.29 -13.29 -4.29
CA GLU A 231 -9.31 -14.17 -3.12
C GLU A 231 -8.66 -13.53 -1.88
N LEU A 232 -7.48 -12.93 -2.03
CA LEU A 232 -6.81 -12.23 -0.92
C LEU A 232 -7.58 -10.97 -0.49
N LEU A 233 -8.23 -10.28 -1.43
CA LEU A 233 -9.09 -9.14 -1.12
C LEU A 233 -10.32 -9.57 -0.31
N LEU A 234 -10.96 -10.69 -0.67
CA LEU A 234 -12.08 -11.25 0.10
C LEU A 234 -11.64 -11.61 1.52
N LEU A 235 -10.49 -12.26 1.68
CA LEU A 235 -9.91 -12.53 3.01
C LEU A 235 -9.70 -11.23 3.80
N LYS A 236 -9.11 -10.20 3.18
CA LYS A 236 -8.89 -8.89 3.81
C LYS A 236 -10.22 -8.25 4.25
N VAL A 237 -11.25 -8.28 3.41
CA VAL A 237 -12.58 -7.74 3.72
C VAL A 237 -13.22 -8.51 4.89
N SER A 238 -13.12 -9.84 4.91
CA SER A 238 -13.63 -10.66 6.02
C SER A 238 -12.93 -10.36 7.35
N LEU A 239 -11.60 -10.20 7.33
CA LEU A 239 -10.83 -9.84 8.53
C LEU A 239 -11.20 -8.43 9.03
N VAL A 240 -11.37 -7.46 8.13
CA VAL A 240 -11.81 -6.11 8.48
C VAL A 240 -13.24 -6.13 9.05
N ALA A 241 -14.16 -6.90 8.49
CA ALA A 241 -15.51 -7.06 9.02
C ALA A 241 -15.49 -7.64 10.45
N ALA A 242 -14.62 -8.62 10.72
CA ALA A 242 -14.42 -9.15 12.06
C ALA A 242 -13.90 -8.08 13.05
N ILE A 243 -12.91 -7.28 12.64
CA ILE A 243 -12.40 -6.15 13.44
C ILE A 243 -13.52 -5.14 13.76
N VAL A 244 -14.34 -4.77 12.77
CA VAL A 244 -15.47 -3.86 12.98
C VAL A 244 -16.47 -4.42 13.99
N GLY A 245 -16.79 -5.72 13.92
CA GLY A 245 -17.65 -6.39 14.89
C GLY A 245 -17.09 -6.32 16.32
N ILE A 246 -15.79 -6.59 16.48
CA ILE A 246 -15.10 -6.49 17.78
C ILE A 246 -15.11 -5.04 18.28
N ALA A 247 -14.85 -4.06 17.41
CA ALA A 247 -14.82 -2.64 17.75
C ALA A 247 -16.19 -2.12 18.25
N VAL A 248 -17.30 -2.58 17.63
CA VAL A 248 -18.66 -2.27 18.09
C VAL A 248 -18.91 -2.82 19.49
N ALA A 249 -18.52 -4.09 19.74
CA ALA A 249 -18.63 -4.70 21.06
C ALA A 249 -17.78 -3.95 22.10
N ALA A 250 -16.53 -3.62 21.77
CA ALA A 250 -15.63 -2.88 22.64
C ALA A 250 -16.17 -1.50 23.01
N ARG A 251 -16.79 -0.79 22.06
CA ARG A 251 -17.41 0.52 22.31
C ARG A 251 -18.62 0.42 23.24
N SER A 252 -19.45 -0.61 23.08
CA SER A 252 -20.58 -0.86 23.97
C SER A 252 -20.11 -1.10 25.41
N TRP A 253 -18.99 -1.82 25.58
CA TRP A 253 -18.37 -2.07 26.88
C TRP A 253 -17.86 -0.77 27.52
N VAL A 254 -17.17 0.10 26.75
CA VAL A 254 -16.70 1.41 27.22
C VAL A 254 -17.88 2.29 27.66
N GLY A 255 -18.98 2.29 26.90
CA GLY A 255 -20.20 3.02 27.25
C GLY A 255 -20.78 2.57 28.60
N LYS A 256 -20.91 1.25 28.79
CA LYS A 256 -21.47 0.65 30.00
C LYS A 256 -20.62 0.92 31.25
N HIS A 257 -19.30 0.83 31.16
CA HIS A 257 -18.42 0.84 32.35
C HIS A 257 -17.75 2.19 32.65
N LEU A 258 -17.61 3.07 31.66
CA LEU A 258 -16.80 4.28 31.79
C LEU A 258 -17.57 5.58 31.50
N ARG A 259 -18.77 5.50 30.91
CA ARG A 259 -19.60 6.69 30.59
C ARG A 259 -20.87 6.81 31.45
N ALA A 260 -21.25 5.79 32.22
CA ALA A 260 -22.39 5.88 33.13
C ALA A 260 -22.12 6.92 34.23
N PRO A 261 -23.04 7.87 34.48
CA PRO A 261 -22.89 8.82 35.59
C PRO A 261 -22.83 8.03 36.90
N VAL A 262 -21.74 8.17 37.65
CA VAL A 262 -21.72 7.72 39.04
C VAL A 262 -22.58 8.73 39.79
N ALA A 263 -23.81 8.35 40.12
CA ALA A 263 -24.68 9.17 40.96
C ALA A 263 -23.92 9.55 42.24
N ALA A 264 -23.84 10.85 42.51
CA ALA A 264 -23.15 11.39 43.68
C ALA A 264 -23.87 10.92 44.95
N GLY A 265 -23.42 9.78 45.50
CA GLY A 265 -24.02 9.16 46.68
C GLY A 265 -23.76 7.66 46.79
N ASP A 266 -23.53 6.97 45.67
CA ASP A 266 -23.39 5.51 45.69
C ASP A 266 -21.94 5.06 45.93
N ARG A 267 -21.48 5.19 47.19
CA ARG A 267 -20.12 4.79 47.65
C ARG A 267 -19.81 3.29 47.46
N LYS A 268 -20.84 2.45 47.24
CA LYS A 268 -20.70 0.99 47.10
C LYS A 268 -20.54 0.51 45.66
N ARG A 269 -20.87 1.31 44.63
CA ARG A 269 -20.62 0.92 43.24
C ARG A 269 -19.13 0.99 42.92
N PRO A 270 -18.52 -0.07 42.37
CA PRO A 270 -17.13 -0.01 41.95
C PRO A 270 -16.95 1.12 40.94
N ARG A 271 -15.96 1.98 41.20
CA ARG A 271 -15.58 3.12 40.36
C ARG A 271 -14.89 2.64 39.07
N GLY A 272 -15.45 1.68 38.35
CA GLY A 272 -14.90 1.14 37.12
C GLY A 272 -14.95 -0.38 37.06
N PRO A 273 -14.51 -0.97 35.94
CA PRO A 273 -14.54 -2.41 35.73
C PRO A 273 -13.61 -3.15 36.70
N GLY A 274 -13.96 -4.39 37.05
CA GLY A 274 -13.11 -5.26 37.87
C GLY A 274 -11.79 -5.63 37.17
N ARG A 275 -10.81 -6.11 37.95
CA ARG A 275 -9.49 -6.53 37.40
C ARG A 275 -9.60 -7.66 36.38
N SER A 276 -10.47 -8.64 36.63
CA SER A 276 -10.71 -9.78 35.72
C SER A 276 -11.42 -9.32 34.43
N GLU A 277 -12.40 -8.43 34.53
CA GLU A 277 -13.10 -7.84 33.38
C GLU A 277 -12.15 -7.01 32.51
N THR A 278 -11.31 -6.18 33.13
CA THR A 278 -10.28 -5.42 32.42
C THR A 278 -9.28 -6.36 31.72
N GLY A 279 -8.92 -7.49 32.34
CA GLY A 279 -8.07 -8.51 31.73
C GLY A 279 -8.70 -9.14 30.48
N ARG A 280 -9.99 -9.52 30.56
CA ARG A 280 -10.74 -10.07 29.41
C ARG A 280 -10.86 -9.04 28.28
N PHE A 281 -11.22 -7.81 28.62
CA PHE A 281 -11.29 -6.71 27.66
C PHE A 281 -9.94 -6.46 26.99
N ARG A 282 -8.84 -6.45 27.76
CA ARG A 282 -7.48 -6.33 27.21
C ARG A 282 -7.14 -7.46 26.25
N ALA A 283 -7.51 -8.71 26.56
CA ALA A 283 -7.28 -9.85 25.69
C ALA A 283 -8.06 -9.72 24.36
N TRP A 284 -9.31 -9.24 24.42
CA TRP A 284 -10.11 -8.98 23.22
C TRP A 284 -9.52 -7.89 22.32
N VAL A 285 -9.11 -6.77 22.92
CA VAL A 285 -8.46 -5.68 22.18
C VAL A 285 -7.09 -6.12 21.64
N ALA A 286 -6.36 -6.97 22.36
CA ALA A 286 -5.12 -7.57 21.87
C ALA A 286 -5.36 -8.51 20.68
N ALA A 287 -6.43 -9.30 20.70
CA ALA A 287 -6.83 -10.13 19.57
C ALA A 287 -7.19 -9.26 18.34
N GLU A 288 -7.91 -8.16 18.53
CA GLU A 288 -8.20 -7.17 17.47
C GLU A 288 -6.90 -6.62 16.85
N ALA A 289 -5.91 -6.27 17.68
CA ALA A 289 -4.60 -5.83 17.22
C ALA A 289 -3.88 -6.92 16.41
N GLY A 290 -3.96 -8.19 16.85
CA GLY A 290 -3.43 -9.34 16.13
C GLY A 290 -4.06 -9.51 14.74
N ILE A 291 -5.39 -9.38 14.63
CA ILE A 291 -6.08 -9.41 13.33
C ILE A 291 -5.62 -8.23 12.46
N GLY A 292 -5.44 -7.04 13.04
CA GLY A 292 -4.89 -5.88 12.33
C GLY A 292 -3.50 -6.14 11.74
N LEU A 293 -2.62 -6.84 12.45
CA LEU A 293 -1.31 -7.27 11.94
C LEU A 293 -1.43 -8.28 10.79
N VAL A 294 -2.38 -9.22 10.88
CA VAL A 294 -2.67 -10.16 9.78
C VAL A 294 -3.18 -9.40 8.55
N VAL A 295 -4.05 -8.41 8.72
CA VAL A 295 -4.53 -7.55 7.62
C VAL A 295 -3.36 -6.80 6.95
N LEU A 296 -2.39 -6.31 7.71
CA LEU A 296 -1.18 -5.69 7.15
C LEU A 296 -0.32 -6.70 6.39
N ALA A 297 -0.15 -7.93 6.91
CA ALA A 297 0.58 -8.99 6.23
C ALA A 297 -0.10 -9.38 4.90
N VAL A 298 -1.42 -9.60 4.91
CA VAL A 298 -2.21 -9.85 3.69
C VAL A 298 -2.08 -8.70 2.71
N THR A 299 -2.18 -7.45 3.17
CA THR A 299 -2.00 -6.26 2.32
C THR A 299 -0.60 -6.22 1.71
N SER A 300 0.44 -6.59 2.46
CA SER A 300 1.81 -6.63 1.94
C SER A 300 2.00 -7.67 0.83
N VAL A 301 1.29 -8.79 0.91
CA VAL A 301 1.27 -9.81 -0.16
C VAL A 301 0.48 -9.27 -1.36
N LEU A 302 -0.69 -8.70 -1.11
CA LEU A 302 -1.63 -8.21 -2.11
C LEU A 302 -1.05 -7.07 -2.98
N VAL A 303 -0.15 -6.24 -2.42
CA VAL A 303 0.60 -5.21 -3.17
C VAL A 303 1.56 -5.80 -4.22
N ASN A 304 1.95 -7.07 -4.10
CA ASN A 304 2.78 -7.76 -5.11
C ASN A 304 1.95 -8.55 -6.13
N PHE A 305 0.62 -8.61 -5.99
CA PHE A 305 -0.25 -9.29 -6.94
C PHE A 305 -0.59 -8.35 -8.10
N GLU A 306 -0.69 -8.93 -9.29
CA GLU A 306 -1.31 -8.28 -10.44
C GLU A 306 -2.78 -7.93 -10.08
N PRO A 307 -3.24 -6.70 -10.32
CA PRO A 307 -4.61 -6.30 -10.02
C PRO A 307 -5.64 -7.23 -10.67
N ALA A 308 -6.76 -7.48 -9.98
CA ALA A 308 -7.77 -8.44 -10.41
C ALA A 308 -8.33 -8.18 -11.81
N HIS A 309 -8.66 -6.93 -12.16
CA HIS A 309 -9.17 -6.60 -13.49
C HIS A 309 -8.16 -6.96 -14.61
N VAL A 310 -6.86 -6.76 -14.36
CA VAL A 310 -5.78 -7.09 -15.30
C VAL A 310 -5.62 -8.59 -15.44
N ALA A 311 -5.50 -9.32 -14.32
CA ALA A 311 -5.35 -10.76 -14.33
C ALA A 311 -6.54 -11.45 -15.00
N TYR A 312 -7.76 -10.95 -14.76
CA TYR A 312 -8.97 -11.42 -15.40
C TYR A 312 -9.00 -11.15 -16.91
N ALA A 313 -8.63 -9.93 -17.32
CA ALA A 313 -8.53 -9.56 -18.73
C ALA A 313 -7.50 -10.43 -19.49
N ARG A 314 -6.34 -10.72 -18.88
CA ARG A 314 -5.33 -11.63 -19.45
C ARG A 314 -5.88 -13.03 -19.64
N ALA A 315 -6.53 -13.59 -18.61
CA ALA A 315 -7.11 -14.94 -18.67
C ALA A 315 -8.22 -15.04 -19.73
N GLN A 316 -9.01 -13.98 -19.92
CA GLN A 316 -9.98 -13.88 -21.01
C GLN A 316 -9.31 -13.88 -22.38
N ALA A 317 -8.22 -13.10 -22.54
CA ALA A 317 -7.45 -13.04 -23.78
C ALA A 317 -6.84 -14.40 -24.17
N GLU A 318 -6.21 -15.06 -23.20
CA GLU A 318 -5.60 -16.38 -23.37
C GLU A 318 -6.65 -17.43 -23.79
N ARG A 319 -7.85 -17.40 -23.18
CA ARG A 319 -8.96 -18.28 -23.57
C ARG A 319 -9.47 -17.98 -24.98
N ALA A 320 -9.67 -16.72 -25.34
CA ALA A 320 -10.12 -16.33 -26.67
C ALA A 320 -9.15 -16.81 -27.77
N PHE A 321 -7.84 -16.71 -27.52
CA PHE A 321 -6.83 -17.26 -28.41
C PHE A 321 -6.93 -18.80 -28.51
N ALA A 322 -7.07 -19.49 -27.37
CA ALA A 322 -7.18 -20.94 -27.36
C ALA A 322 -8.44 -21.45 -28.08
N GLU A 323 -9.56 -20.70 -28.01
CA GLU A 323 -10.78 -20.96 -28.77
C GLU A 323 -10.56 -20.76 -30.27
N GLN A 324 -9.91 -19.67 -30.69
CA GLN A 324 -9.57 -19.41 -32.09
C GLN A 324 -8.62 -20.46 -32.67
N ALA A 325 -7.68 -20.96 -31.86
CA ALA A 325 -6.76 -22.03 -32.22
C ALA A 325 -7.38 -23.44 -32.17
N GLY A 326 -8.66 -23.57 -31.80
CA GLY A 326 -9.36 -24.85 -31.68
C GLY A 326 -8.87 -25.74 -30.54
N LEU A 327 -8.09 -25.19 -29.61
CA LEU A 327 -7.53 -25.92 -28.46
C LEU A 327 -8.55 -26.09 -27.33
N VAL A 328 -9.56 -25.22 -27.27
CA VAL A 328 -10.61 -25.22 -26.24
C VAL A 328 -11.96 -24.98 -26.89
N LYS A 329 -13.02 -25.60 -26.36
CA LYS A 329 -14.40 -25.38 -26.83
C LYS A 329 -14.86 -23.97 -26.49
N PRO A 330 -15.59 -23.28 -27.40
CA PRO A 330 -16.11 -21.95 -27.13
C PRO A 330 -17.04 -21.94 -25.93
N ALA A 331 -16.88 -20.93 -25.07
CA ALA A 331 -17.80 -20.69 -23.97
C ALA A 331 -19.23 -20.41 -24.48
N SER A 332 -20.24 -20.79 -23.69
CA SER A 332 -21.67 -20.60 -23.98
C SER A 332 -21.98 -19.16 -24.47
N ALA A 333 -22.80 -19.06 -25.52
CA ALA A 333 -23.16 -17.83 -26.25
C ALA A 333 -23.81 -16.70 -25.42
N ASN A 334 -24.07 -16.91 -24.12
CA ASN A 334 -24.70 -15.94 -23.22
C ASN A 334 -23.75 -15.34 -22.17
N ALA A 335 -22.44 -15.57 -22.24
CA ALA A 335 -21.51 -14.77 -21.46
C ALA A 335 -21.52 -13.32 -21.99
N PRO A 336 -21.64 -12.28 -21.15
CA PRO A 336 -21.40 -10.92 -21.62
C PRO A 336 -20.00 -10.89 -22.22
N VAL A 337 -19.93 -10.57 -23.51
CA VAL A 337 -18.65 -10.38 -24.21
C VAL A 337 -17.98 -9.20 -23.52
N ALA A 338 -17.11 -9.49 -22.54
CA ALA A 338 -16.15 -8.50 -22.10
C ALA A 338 -15.39 -8.10 -23.36
N GLU A 339 -15.36 -6.79 -23.65
CA GLU A 339 -14.69 -6.28 -24.85
C GLU A 339 -13.24 -6.78 -24.83
N ALA A 340 -12.93 -7.66 -25.77
CA ALA A 340 -11.74 -8.49 -25.67
C ALA A 340 -10.49 -7.60 -25.71
N PRO A 341 -9.60 -7.67 -24.70
CA PRO A 341 -8.33 -6.97 -24.75
C PRO A 341 -7.51 -7.49 -25.93
N VAL A 342 -6.74 -6.60 -26.56
CA VAL A 342 -5.84 -7.02 -27.64
C VAL A 342 -4.57 -7.57 -27.03
N SER A 343 -4.29 -8.85 -27.24
CA SER A 343 -3.07 -9.51 -26.79
C SER A 343 -2.16 -9.84 -27.96
N VAL A 344 -0.89 -9.50 -27.82
CA VAL A 344 0.17 -9.79 -28.79
C VAL A 344 1.34 -10.42 -28.06
N GLN A 345 1.82 -11.57 -28.53
CA GLN A 345 3.11 -12.11 -28.14
C GLN A 345 4.15 -11.84 -29.22
N LEU A 346 5.28 -11.27 -28.81
CA LEU A 346 6.38 -10.92 -29.69
C LEU A 346 7.61 -11.73 -29.31
N PRO A 347 8.13 -12.58 -30.21
CA PRO A 347 9.40 -13.23 -29.98
C PRO A 347 10.49 -12.17 -29.85
N PHE A 348 11.39 -12.40 -28.90
CA PHE A 348 12.43 -11.45 -28.53
C PHE A 348 13.77 -12.16 -28.45
N ASP A 349 14.76 -11.69 -29.19
CA ASP A 349 16.13 -12.17 -29.13
C ASP A 349 17.02 -11.08 -28.54
N GLY A 350 17.49 -11.28 -27.31
CA GLY A 350 18.16 -10.22 -26.55
C GLY A 350 18.87 -10.73 -25.30
N ALA A 351 19.42 -11.94 -25.36
CA ALA A 351 20.10 -12.60 -24.25
C ALA A 351 19.20 -12.84 -23.01
N ILE A 352 17.93 -13.19 -23.22
CA ILE A 352 16.99 -13.57 -22.15
C ILE A 352 17.04 -15.09 -21.83
N GLY A 353 17.25 -15.49 -20.56
CA GLY A 353 17.35 -16.90 -20.16
C GLY A 353 18.63 -17.60 -20.64
N ALA A 354 18.69 -18.93 -20.48
CA ALA A 354 19.83 -19.74 -20.90
C ALA A 354 19.99 -19.84 -22.42
N THR A 355 18.89 -19.66 -23.17
CA THR A 355 18.85 -19.74 -24.65
C THR A 355 19.08 -18.38 -25.32
N GLY A 356 19.09 -17.29 -24.55
CA GLY A 356 19.18 -15.93 -25.07
C GLY A 356 17.89 -15.38 -25.68
N GLN A 357 16.83 -16.20 -25.76
CA GLN A 357 15.54 -15.87 -26.37
C GLN A 357 14.42 -15.80 -25.33
N GLY A 358 13.44 -14.94 -25.59
CA GLY A 358 12.28 -14.72 -24.74
C GLY A 358 11.04 -14.31 -25.52
N VAL A 359 9.98 -14.02 -24.77
CA VAL A 359 8.68 -13.57 -25.30
C VAL A 359 8.28 -12.30 -24.57
N VAL A 360 7.90 -11.29 -25.34
CA VAL A 360 7.24 -10.08 -24.83
C VAL A 360 5.75 -10.23 -25.06
N SER A 361 4.98 -10.31 -23.98
CA SER A 361 3.52 -10.36 -24.03
C SER A 361 2.98 -8.95 -23.78
N VAL A 362 2.23 -8.40 -24.73
CA VAL A 362 1.56 -7.11 -24.58
C VAL A 362 0.06 -7.36 -24.53
N VAL A 363 -0.62 -6.79 -23.53
CA VAL A 363 -2.07 -6.79 -23.40
C VAL A 363 -2.54 -5.35 -23.34
N VAL A 364 -3.45 -4.97 -24.23
CA VAL A 364 -4.02 -3.62 -24.30
C VAL A 364 -5.49 -3.67 -23.92
N THR A 365 -5.86 -2.86 -22.93
CA THR A 365 -7.24 -2.76 -22.41
C THR A 365 -7.66 -1.30 -22.34
N PRO A 366 -8.81 -0.88 -22.90
CA PRO A 366 -9.80 -1.66 -23.68
C PRO A 366 -9.50 -1.77 -25.19
N ALA A 367 -8.36 -1.24 -25.66
CA ALA A 367 -8.00 -1.15 -27.09
C ALA A 367 -9.02 -0.33 -27.93
N LYS A 368 -9.41 0.84 -27.42
CA LYS A 368 -10.38 1.75 -28.04
C LYS A 368 -9.86 3.16 -28.22
N VAL A 369 -10.58 3.97 -29.00
CA VAL A 369 -10.39 5.42 -28.99
C VAL A 369 -10.52 5.97 -27.58
N GLY A 370 -9.53 6.77 -27.15
CA GLY A 370 -9.44 7.28 -25.78
C GLY A 370 -8.32 6.61 -24.98
N ALA A 371 -8.48 6.58 -23.65
CA ALA A 371 -7.45 6.09 -22.74
C ALA A 371 -7.35 4.56 -22.77
N ASN A 372 -6.12 4.05 -22.94
CA ASN A 372 -5.80 2.62 -22.92
C ASN A 372 -4.67 2.34 -21.94
N THR A 373 -4.66 1.14 -21.38
CA THR A 373 -3.58 0.62 -20.54
C THR A 373 -2.90 -0.54 -21.27
N PHE A 374 -1.58 -0.51 -21.28
CA PHE A 374 -0.71 -1.52 -21.84
C PHE A 374 -0.02 -2.27 -20.71
N HIS A 375 -0.26 -3.57 -20.61
CA HIS A 375 0.51 -4.47 -19.76
C HIS A 375 1.53 -5.19 -20.60
N ILE A 376 2.80 -5.09 -20.21
CA ILE A 376 3.92 -5.65 -20.95
C ILE A 376 4.63 -6.63 -20.02
N GLY A 377 4.50 -7.92 -20.31
CA GLY A 377 5.23 -8.99 -19.66
C GLY A 377 6.45 -9.41 -20.48
N VAL A 378 7.57 -9.67 -19.82
CA VAL A 378 8.79 -10.17 -20.42
C VAL A 378 9.12 -11.51 -19.79
N PHE A 379 9.18 -12.55 -20.61
CA PHE A 379 9.35 -13.93 -20.18
C PHE A 379 10.48 -14.62 -20.93
N THR A 380 11.13 -15.59 -20.30
CA THR A 380 11.94 -16.60 -20.99
C THR A 380 11.06 -17.51 -21.86
N LEU A 381 11.63 -18.28 -22.78
CA LEU A 381 10.90 -19.33 -23.51
C LEU A 381 10.23 -20.38 -22.59
N GLN A 382 10.74 -20.58 -21.37
CA GLN A 382 10.11 -21.46 -20.36
C GLN A 382 8.98 -20.77 -19.57
N GLY A 383 8.59 -19.53 -19.93
CA GLY A 383 7.52 -18.79 -19.24
C GLY A 383 7.92 -18.14 -17.91
N THR A 384 9.19 -18.19 -17.51
CA THR A 384 9.67 -17.52 -16.29
C THR A 384 9.77 -16.00 -16.53
N PRO A 385 9.18 -15.14 -15.66
CA PRO A 385 9.29 -13.69 -15.80
C PRO A 385 10.74 -13.22 -15.68
N ARG A 386 11.15 -12.24 -16.51
CA ARG A 386 12.50 -11.64 -16.43
C ARG A 386 12.44 -10.12 -16.54
N SER A 387 13.01 -9.44 -15.55
CA SER A 387 13.15 -7.99 -15.58
C SER A 387 14.20 -7.56 -16.59
N VAL A 388 13.90 -6.48 -17.30
CA VAL A 388 14.78 -5.69 -18.15
C VAL A 388 15.20 -4.40 -17.44
N THR A 389 16.39 -3.90 -17.75
CA THR A 389 16.98 -2.69 -17.16
C THR A 389 16.40 -1.38 -17.71
N GLY A 390 15.68 -1.44 -18.83
CA GLY A 390 14.96 -0.30 -19.39
C GLY A 390 14.00 -0.72 -20.49
N MET A 391 12.94 0.05 -20.70
CA MET A 391 11.97 -0.18 -21.75
C MET A 391 11.48 1.15 -22.30
N LEU A 392 11.50 1.31 -23.62
CA LEU A 392 10.89 2.42 -24.34
C LEU A 392 9.78 1.88 -25.22
N GLY A 393 8.73 2.68 -25.43
CA GLY A 393 7.66 2.31 -26.33
C GLY A 393 7.05 3.51 -27.04
N GLU A 394 6.58 3.29 -28.26
CA GLU A 394 5.78 4.25 -29.02
C GLU A 394 4.66 3.54 -29.81
N MET A 395 3.52 4.21 -29.95
CA MET A 395 2.41 3.82 -30.84
C MET A 395 2.39 4.76 -32.05
N SER A 396 2.34 4.23 -33.27
CA SER A 396 2.22 5.03 -34.50
C SER A 396 1.03 4.57 -35.33
N LEU A 397 0.21 5.48 -35.84
CA LEU A 397 -0.94 5.12 -36.67
C LEU A 397 -0.47 4.63 -38.05
N SER A 398 -0.83 3.41 -38.43
CA SER A 398 -0.46 2.81 -39.72
C SER A 398 -1.11 3.59 -40.87
N GLY A 399 -0.29 4.19 -41.74
CA GLY A 399 -0.75 4.92 -42.92
C GLY A 399 -1.38 6.30 -42.66
N GLY A 400 -1.30 6.81 -41.42
CA GLY A 400 -1.81 8.13 -41.04
C GLY A 400 -0.70 9.15 -40.78
N THR A 401 -1.09 10.42 -40.61
CA THR A 401 -0.19 11.54 -40.28
C THR A 401 -0.20 11.91 -38.79
N ALA A 402 -0.93 11.17 -37.95
CA ALA A 402 -0.98 11.40 -36.51
C ALA A 402 0.43 11.24 -35.90
N PRO A 403 0.86 12.15 -35.01
CA PRO A 403 2.17 12.03 -34.37
C PRO A 403 2.24 10.75 -33.52
N PRO A 404 3.42 10.11 -33.43
CA PRO A 404 3.61 8.95 -32.55
C PRO A 404 3.23 9.29 -31.10
N VAL A 405 2.52 8.37 -30.46
CA VAL A 405 2.13 8.47 -29.06
C VAL A 405 3.16 7.70 -28.22
N PRO A 406 4.02 8.36 -27.44
CA PRO A 406 5.01 7.68 -26.61
C PRO A 406 4.31 6.95 -25.44
N LEU A 407 4.76 5.74 -25.13
CA LEU A 407 4.35 5.03 -23.92
C LEU A 407 5.25 5.42 -22.76
N THR A 408 4.65 5.98 -21.70
CA THR A 408 5.36 6.15 -20.42
C THR A 408 5.28 4.84 -19.66
N ILE A 409 6.31 4.00 -19.81
CA ILE A 409 6.34 2.63 -19.26
C ILE A 409 6.94 2.66 -17.84
N ALA A 410 6.17 2.21 -16.85
CA ALA A 410 6.58 2.05 -15.48
C ALA A 410 6.81 0.57 -15.13
N TYR A 411 7.66 0.31 -14.14
CA TYR A 411 7.89 -1.03 -13.61
C TYR A 411 6.68 -1.47 -12.76
N GLY A 412 6.03 -2.56 -13.17
CA GLY A 412 4.86 -3.13 -12.50
C GLY A 412 5.18 -4.31 -11.57
N GLY A 413 6.32 -4.99 -11.78
CA GLY A 413 6.75 -6.14 -11.00
C GLY A 413 7.82 -6.95 -11.73
N PRO A 414 8.30 -8.08 -11.17
CA PRO A 414 9.30 -8.92 -11.83
C PRO A 414 8.86 -9.33 -13.23
N GLY A 415 9.57 -8.85 -14.26
CA GLY A 415 9.22 -9.06 -15.66
C GLY A 415 7.89 -8.44 -16.12
N HIS A 416 7.28 -7.54 -15.36
CA HIS A 416 6.02 -6.88 -15.70
C HIS A 416 6.15 -5.37 -15.69
N TYR A 417 5.62 -4.74 -16.73
CA TYR A 417 5.68 -3.30 -16.97
C TYR A 417 4.31 -2.81 -17.41
N ILE A 418 4.00 -1.56 -17.09
CA ILE A 418 2.68 -0.99 -17.37
C ILE A 418 2.85 0.41 -17.96
N ALA A 419 2.13 0.70 -19.04
CA ALA A 419 1.90 2.06 -19.49
C ALA A 419 0.40 2.36 -19.44
N GLU A 420 0.01 3.20 -18.50
CA GLU A 420 -1.39 3.55 -18.26
C GLU A 420 -1.78 4.83 -19.02
N ASN A 421 -3.02 4.89 -19.48
CA ASN A 421 -3.66 6.08 -20.08
C ASN A 421 -2.95 6.61 -21.31
N VAL A 422 -2.51 5.67 -22.13
CA VAL A 422 -2.10 5.94 -23.49
C VAL A 422 -3.36 6.32 -24.27
N THR A 423 -3.53 7.63 -24.51
CA THR A 423 -4.67 8.15 -25.26
C THR A 423 -4.44 7.96 -26.75
N LEU A 424 -5.23 7.07 -27.36
CA LEU A 424 -5.23 6.83 -28.81
C LEU A 424 -6.39 7.63 -29.42
N PRO A 425 -6.11 8.68 -30.21
CA PRO A 425 -7.12 9.67 -30.61
C PRO A 425 -8.10 9.18 -31.68
N THR A 426 -7.74 8.12 -32.41
CA THR A 426 -8.52 7.64 -33.55
C THR A 426 -8.53 6.12 -33.61
N ALA A 427 -9.64 5.58 -34.11
CA ALA A 427 -9.73 4.16 -34.44
C ALA A 427 -8.83 3.87 -35.64
N GLY A 428 -8.31 2.65 -35.72
CA GLY A 428 -7.42 2.23 -36.80
C GLY A 428 -6.38 1.21 -36.36
N GLN A 429 -5.49 0.86 -37.29
CA GLN A 429 -4.34 0.02 -36.98
C GLN A 429 -3.20 0.87 -36.46
N TRP A 430 -2.74 0.58 -35.26
CA TRP A 430 -1.63 1.26 -34.62
C TRP A 430 -0.45 0.31 -34.48
N GLN A 431 0.71 0.72 -34.96
CA GLN A 431 1.96 0.00 -34.79
C GLN A 431 2.54 0.30 -33.40
N LEU A 432 2.62 -0.72 -32.56
CA LEU A 432 3.37 -0.70 -31.31
C LEU A 432 4.83 -1.04 -31.60
N LYS A 433 5.74 -0.20 -31.14
CA LYS A 433 7.17 -0.49 -31.13
C LYS A 433 7.68 -0.41 -29.71
N LEU A 434 8.35 -1.47 -29.25
CA LEU A 434 8.98 -1.56 -27.95
C LEU A 434 10.48 -1.77 -28.13
N ILE A 435 11.29 -1.08 -27.33
CA ILE A 435 12.74 -1.27 -27.26
C ILE A 435 13.07 -1.68 -25.83
N LEU A 436 13.54 -2.91 -25.65
CA LEU A 436 13.86 -3.50 -24.36
C LEU A 436 15.38 -3.51 -24.16
N ARG A 437 15.85 -3.05 -23.01
CA ARG A 437 17.26 -3.07 -22.62
C ARG A 437 17.50 -4.13 -21.56
N VAL A 438 18.12 -5.24 -21.95
CA VAL A 438 18.33 -6.40 -21.06
C VAL A 438 19.59 -6.24 -20.21
N ALA A 439 20.61 -5.56 -20.74
CA ALA A 439 21.84 -5.20 -20.05
C ALA A 439 22.36 -3.83 -20.53
N LYS A 440 23.37 -3.26 -19.85
CA LYS A 440 23.89 -1.90 -20.10
C LYS A 440 24.18 -1.61 -21.57
N ASP A 441 24.68 -2.61 -22.31
CA ASP A 441 25.08 -2.50 -23.72
C ASP A 441 24.23 -3.37 -24.67
N ASN A 442 23.11 -3.94 -24.19
CA ASN A 442 22.26 -4.82 -24.98
C ASN A 442 20.80 -4.33 -25.00
N ALA A 443 20.38 -3.83 -26.16
CA ALA A 443 19.02 -3.40 -26.43
C ALA A 443 18.48 -4.10 -27.69
N ALA A 444 17.25 -4.58 -27.61
CA ALA A 444 16.56 -5.23 -28.73
C ALA A 444 15.15 -4.66 -28.88
N GLY A 445 14.73 -4.49 -30.13
CA GLY A 445 13.44 -3.91 -30.49
C GLY A 445 12.45 -4.99 -30.95
N VAL A 446 11.19 -4.85 -30.56
CA VAL A 446 10.07 -5.65 -31.07
C VAL A 446 8.94 -4.75 -31.52
N THR A 447 8.26 -5.13 -32.60
CA THR A 447 7.20 -4.32 -33.21
C THR A 447 5.98 -5.19 -33.48
N SER A 448 4.78 -4.64 -33.27
CA SER A 448 3.50 -5.28 -33.57
C SER A 448 2.50 -4.30 -34.14
N VAL A 449 1.41 -4.81 -34.73
CA VAL A 449 0.25 -4.02 -35.11
C VAL A 449 -0.92 -4.37 -34.18
N ILE A 450 -1.51 -3.36 -33.57
CA ILE A 450 -2.63 -3.42 -32.63
C ILE A 450 -3.81 -2.70 -33.26
N THR A 451 -4.96 -3.35 -33.31
CA THR A 451 -6.18 -2.72 -33.84
C THR A 451 -6.93 -2.02 -32.72
N VAL A 452 -7.17 -0.73 -32.89
CA VAL A 452 -7.94 0.12 -31.98
C VAL A 452 -9.30 0.39 -32.60
N ARG A 453 -10.37 0.16 -31.84
CA ARG A 453 -11.75 0.29 -32.32
C ARG A 453 -12.47 1.53 -31.83
#